data_AF-A0A161J1P6-F1
#
_entry.id   AF-A0A161J1P6-F1
#
_cell.length_a   1.000
_cell.length_b   1.000
_cell.length_c   1.000
_cell.angle_alpha   90.00
_cell.angle_beta   90.00
_cell.angle_gamma   90.00
#
_symmetry.space_group_name_H-M   'P 1'
#
loop_
_entity.id
_entity.type
_entity.pdbx_description
1 polymer ?
#
loop_
_entity_poly.entity_id
_entity_poly.type
_entity_poly.pdbx_seq_one_letter_code
_entity_poly.pdbx_strand_id
1 'polypeptide(L)'
;MIKINKGIEKHQNEQRQKTIETINQAIQDIKDMEGENCFITARKLQEYTNLSRSALYKEHALKIWNKKLWEERYVEKSRIEKKLEVKFSQEYEVLQKQIEGLNNQLIKYQKRISKLEADLDLEKKRREVKEVELDESKEKNMKLLAECQRLENIIHVRS
;
A
#
# COMPACT_ATOMS: atom_id res chain seq x y z
N MET A 1 -55.98 5.98 -2.32
CA MET A 1 -55.37 7.07 -3.12
C MET A 1 -55.09 8.25 -2.21
N ILE A 2 -53.83 8.62 -2.01
CA ILE A 2 -53.48 9.84 -1.26
C ILE A 2 -53.88 11.02 -2.14
N LYS A 3 -54.88 11.82 -1.73
CA LYS A 3 -55.16 13.12 -2.36
C LYS A 3 -53.97 14.04 -2.05
N ILE A 4 -52.97 14.05 -2.93
CA ILE A 4 -51.86 14.98 -2.85
C ILE A 4 -52.43 16.38 -3.06
N ASN A 5 -52.22 17.27 -2.09
CA ASN A 5 -52.63 18.66 -2.20
C ASN A 5 -51.77 19.33 -3.28
N LYS A 6 -52.37 19.59 -4.44
CA LYS A 6 -51.71 20.21 -5.60
C LYS A 6 -51.01 21.53 -5.27
N GLY A 7 -51.51 22.29 -4.28
CA GLY A 7 -50.88 23.53 -3.83
C GLY A 7 -49.54 23.30 -3.13
N ILE A 8 -49.45 22.24 -2.30
CA ILE A 8 -48.22 21.87 -1.60
C ILE A 8 -47.18 21.36 -2.60
N GLU A 9 -47.60 20.53 -3.56
CA GLU A 9 -46.72 20.02 -4.61
C GLU A 9 -46.13 21.15 -5.46
N LYS A 10 -46.97 22.10 -5.87
CA LYS A 10 -46.52 23.29 -6.62
C LYS A 10 -45.50 24.09 -5.82
N HIS A 11 -45.79 24.38 -4.54
CA HIS A 11 -44.87 25.13 -3.68
C HIS A 11 -43.53 24.38 -3.50
N GLN A 12 -43.56 23.07 -3.30
CA GLN A 12 -42.33 22.27 -3.18
C GLN A 12 -41.51 22.27 -4.47
N ASN A 13 -42.14 22.19 -5.64
CA ASN A 13 -41.44 22.27 -6.92
C ASN A 13 -40.82 23.66 -7.15
N GLU A 14 -41.53 24.74 -6.81
CA GLU A 14 -40.98 26.10 -6.87
C GLU A 14 -39.74 26.24 -5.97
N GLN A 15 -39.78 25.69 -4.75
CA GLN A 15 -38.62 25.73 -3.84
C GLN A 15 -37.45 24.88 -4.35
N ARG A 16 -37.72 23.70 -4.93
CA ARG A 16 -36.68 22.89 -5.58
C ARG A 16 -36.03 23.68 -6.71
N GLN A 17 -36.82 24.29 -7.57
CA GLN A 17 -36.32 25.05 -8.72
C GLN A 17 -35.46 26.25 -8.28
N LYS A 18 -35.90 27.00 -7.27
CA LYS A 18 -35.09 28.08 -6.67
C LYS A 18 -33.75 27.59 -6.13
N THR A 19 -33.76 26.43 -5.46
CA THR A 19 -32.53 25.82 -4.93
C THR A 19 -31.57 25.45 -6.06
N ILE A 20 -32.10 24.85 -7.13
CA ILE A 20 -31.35 24.47 -8.34
C ILE A 20 -30.70 25.70 -8.99
N GLU A 21 -31.47 26.77 -9.20
CA GLU A 21 -30.98 28.02 -9.79
C GLU A 21 -29.89 28.66 -8.93
N THR A 22 -30.09 28.70 -7.61
CA THR A 22 -29.11 29.24 -6.66
C THR A 22 -27.78 28.47 -6.71
N ILE A 23 -27.83 27.14 -6.78
CA ILE A 23 -26.64 26.30 -6.87
C ILE A 23 -25.94 26.49 -8.22
N ASN A 24 -26.69 26.53 -9.33
CA ASN A 24 -26.11 26.74 -10.66
C ASN A 24 -25.40 28.10 -10.76
N GLN A 25 -26.03 29.16 -10.22
CA GLN A 25 -25.40 30.48 -10.18
C GLN A 25 -24.12 30.46 -9.37
N ALA A 26 -24.14 29.86 -8.17
CA ALA A 26 -22.93 29.75 -7.35
C ALA A 26 -21.82 28.92 -8.01
N ILE A 27 -22.16 27.84 -8.73
CA ILE A 27 -21.18 27.08 -9.52
C ILE A 27 -20.56 27.98 -10.60
N GLN A 28 -21.36 28.78 -11.29
CA GLN A 28 -20.86 29.69 -12.32
C GLN A 28 -19.95 30.75 -11.71
N ASP A 29 -20.36 31.39 -10.61
CA ASP A 29 -19.57 32.41 -9.94
C ASP A 29 -18.21 31.84 -9.46
N ILE A 30 -18.22 30.62 -8.89
CA ILE A 30 -16.99 29.92 -8.47
C ILE A 30 -16.09 29.65 -9.68
N LYS A 31 -16.65 29.22 -10.81
CA LYS A 31 -15.88 28.98 -12.04
C LYS A 31 -15.32 30.26 -12.65
N ASP A 32 -16.07 31.35 -12.60
CA ASP A 32 -15.64 32.65 -13.10
C ASP A 32 -14.48 33.21 -12.25
N MET A 33 -14.46 32.91 -10.95
CA MET A 33 -13.39 33.36 -10.03
C MET A 33 -12.17 32.43 -9.99
N GLU A 34 -12.37 31.10 -9.95
CA GLU A 34 -11.29 30.12 -9.75
C GLU A 34 -10.87 29.38 -11.04
N GLY A 35 -11.61 29.57 -12.13
CA GLY A 35 -11.41 28.90 -13.42
C GLY A 35 -12.35 27.70 -13.65
N GLU A 36 -12.55 27.36 -14.93
CA GLU A 36 -13.54 26.37 -15.39
C GLU A 36 -13.35 24.96 -14.79
N ASN A 37 -12.10 24.58 -14.49
CA ASN A 37 -11.75 23.26 -13.95
C ASN A 37 -11.68 23.20 -12.42
N CYS A 38 -12.22 24.21 -11.71
CA CYS A 38 -12.19 24.23 -10.26
C CYS A 38 -13.02 23.09 -9.65
N PHE A 39 -12.54 22.54 -8.53
CA PHE A 39 -13.29 21.53 -7.78
C PHE A 39 -14.40 22.20 -6.96
N ILE A 40 -15.65 21.90 -7.31
CA ILE A 40 -16.82 22.33 -6.55
C ILE A 40 -16.97 21.43 -5.31
N THR A 41 -16.97 22.04 -4.13
CA THR A 41 -17.18 21.35 -2.86
C THR A 41 -18.38 21.93 -2.12
N ALA A 42 -18.98 21.14 -1.22
CA ALA A 42 -20.10 21.62 -0.40
C ALA A 42 -19.75 22.89 0.36
N ARG A 43 -18.51 23.01 0.87
CA ARG A 43 -18.06 24.20 1.60
C ARG A 43 -18.08 25.44 0.72
N LYS A 44 -17.52 25.36 -0.49
CA LYS A 44 -17.54 26.47 -1.45
C LYS A 44 -18.97 26.88 -1.77
N LEU A 45 -19.86 25.92 -2.02
CA LEU A 45 -21.27 26.24 -2.26
C LEU A 45 -21.93 26.92 -1.06
N GLN A 46 -21.59 26.56 0.18
CA GLN A 46 -22.11 27.26 1.36
C GLN A 46 -21.56 28.68 1.54
N GLU A 47 -20.40 29.00 0.96
CA GLU A 47 -19.83 30.35 1.01
C GLU A 47 -20.52 31.27 -0.01
N TYR A 48 -20.92 30.72 -1.17
CA TYR A 48 -21.61 31.47 -2.25
C TYR A 48 -23.14 31.35 -2.19
N THR A 49 -23.68 30.46 -1.36
CA THR A 49 -25.13 30.27 -1.18
C THR A 49 -25.49 30.29 0.29
N ASN A 50 -26.66 30.86 0.63
CA ASN A 50 -27.23 30.76 1.98
C ASN A 50 -27.87 29.39 2.27
N LEU A 51 -27.48 28.33 1.54
CA LEU A 51 -28.03 26.99 1.72
C LEU A 51 -27.29 26.26 2.84
N SER A 52 -28.06 25.57 3.68
CA SER A 52 -27.46 24.69 4.69
C SER A 52 -26.79 23.48 4.03
N ARG A 53 -25.79 22.92 4.72
CA ARG A 53 -25.14 21.68 4.27
C ARG A 53 -26.16 20.58 3.96
N SER A 54 -27.17 20.42 4.83
CA SER A 54 -28.24 19.44 4.65
C SER A 54 -29.09 19.69 3.39
N ALA A 55 -29.31 20.95 3.02
CA ALA A 55 -30.01 21.30 1.77
C ALA A 55 -29.21 20.88 0.53
N LEU A 56 -27.88 21.05 0.55
CA LEU A 56 -26.99 20.64 -0.55
C LEU A 56 -26.96 19.12 -0.76
N TYR A 57 -27.22 18.32 0.27
CA TYR A 57 -27.27 16.85 0.18
C TYR A 57 -28.67 16.30 -0.12
N LYS A 58 -29.68 17.14 -0.33
CA LYS A 58 -30.97 16.68 -0.87
C LYS A 58 -30.77 16.20 -2.31
N GLU A 59 -31.54 15.19 -2.71
CA GLU A 59 -31.42 14.53 -4.02
C GLU A 59 -31.33 15.51 -5.20
N HIS A 60 -32.26 16.46 -5.30
CA HIS A 60 -32.33 17.43 -6.41
C HIS A 60 -31.14 18.40 -6.45
N ALA A 61 -30.60 18.77 -5.28
CA ALA A 61 -29.44 19.65 -5.18
C ALA A 61 -28.15 18.88 -5.47
N LEU A 62 -27.98 17.70 -4.85
CA LEU A 62 -26.80 16.86 -4.98
C LEU A 62 -26.55 16.44 -6.44
N LYS A 63 -27.61 16.16 -7.19
CA LYS A 63 -27.55 15.80 -8.62
C LYS A 63 -26.79 16.83 -9.46
N ILE A 64 -26.86 18.11 -9.08
CA ILE A 64 -26.31 19.22 -9.86
C ILE A 64 -24.82 19.39 -9.57
N TRP A 65 -24.47 19.52 -8.30
CA TRP A 65 -23.11 19.91 -7.94
C TRP A 65 -22.17 18.72 -7.68
N ASN A 66 -22.71 17.53 -7.39
CA ASN A 66 -21.92 16.30 -7.21
C ASN A 66 -22.65 15.09 -7.80
N LYS A 67 -22.63 15.03 -9.14
CA LYS A 67 -23.27 13.97 -9.90
C LYS A 67 -22.77 12.57 -9.50
N LYS A 68 -21.46 12.40 -9.28
CA LYS A 68 -20.88 11.12 -8.88
C LYS A 68 -21.48 10.60 -7.56
N LEU A 69 -21.50 11.44 -6.52
CA LEU A 69 -22.08 11.05 -5.23
C LEU A 69 -23.60 10.87 -5.30
N TRP A 70 -24.28 11.60 -6.20
CA TRP A 70 -25.70 11.39 -6.47
C TRP A 70 -25.94 10.03 -7.13
N GLU A 71 -25.15 9.67 -8.14
CA GLU A 71 -25.21 8.36 -8.82
C GLU A 71 -24.95 7.23 -7.83
N GLU A 72 -23.95 7.35 -6.96
CA GLU A 72 -23.66 6.36 -5.91
C GLU A 72 -24.84 6.13 -4.95
N ARG A 73 -25.65 7.15 -4.67
CA ARG A 73 -26.73 7.10 -3.66
C ARG A 73 -28.10 6.75 -4.22
N TYR A 74 -28.41 7.24 -5.42
CA TYR A 74 -29.77 7.25 -5.95
C TYR A 74 -29.93 6.47 -7.26
N VAL A 75 -28.84 6.14 -7.97
CA VAL A 75 -28.93 5.26 -9.13
C VAL A 75 -28.90 3.82 -8.64
N GLU A 76 -30.01 3.11 -8.83
CA GLU A 76 -30.02 1.67 -8.63
C GLU A 76 -29.04 1.02 -9.62
N LYS A 77 -27.94 0.47 -9.09
CA LYS A 77 -27.00 -0.32 -9.89
C LYS A 77 -27.75 -1.43 -10.62
N SER A 78 -27.48 -1.57 -11.91
CA SER A 78 -28.03 -2.65 -12.73
C SER A 78 -27.67 -4.02 -12.16
N ARG A 79 -28.49 -5.04 -12.43
CA ARG A 79 -28.20 -6.44 -12.05
C ARG A 79 -26.82 -6.89 -12.54
N ILE A 80 -26.38 -6.39 -13.69
CA ILE A 80 -25.06 -6.68 -14.27
C ILE A 80 -23.94 -6.05 -13.45
N GLU A 81 -24.10 -4.79 -13.05
CA GLU A 81 -23.11 -4.05 -12.24
C GLU A 81 -22.94 -4.67 -10.87
N LYS A 82 -24.04 -5.07 -10.22
CA LYS A 82 -23.98 -5.80 -8.93
C LYS A 82 -23.24 -7.13 -9.07
N LYS A 83 -23.45 -7.86 -10.17
CA LYS A 83 -22.77 -9.14 -10.44
C LYS A 83 -21.27 -8.93 -10.66
N LEU A 84 -20.89 -7.87 -11.38
CA LEU A 84 -19.50 -7.49 -11.60
C LEU A 84 -18.82 -7.06 -10.29
N GLU A 85 -19.48 -6.25 -9.46
CA GLU A 85 -18.95 -5.81 -8.17
C GLU A 85 -18.65 -6.99 -7.24
N VAL A 86 -19.56 -7.97 -7.15
CA VAL A 86 -19.31 -9.19 -6.36
C VAL A 86 -18.13 -9.98 -6.93
N LYS A 87 -18.05 -10.15 -8.25
CA LYS A 87 -16.95 -10.87 -8.90
C LYS A 87 -15.60 -10.20 -8.62
N PHE A 88 -15.50 -8.89 -8.81
CA PHE A 88 -14.25 -8.16 -8.58
C PHE A 88 -13.87 -8.12 -7.10
N SER A 89 -14.85 -8.05 -6.19
CA SER A 89 -14.60 -8.14 -4.75
C SER A 89 -13.97 -9.49 -4.36
N GLN A 90 -14.49 -10.59 -4.92
CA GLN A 90 -13.92 -11.92 -4.71
C GLN A 90 -12.51 -12.07 -5.29
N GLU A 91 -12.30 -11.59 -6.53
CA GLU A 91 -10.96 -11.60 -7.15
C GLU A 91 -9.96 -10.78 -6.34
N TYR A 92 -10.39 -9.62 -5.84
CA TYR A 92 -9.57 -8.76 -4.99
C TYR A 92 -9.16 -9.47 -3.69
N GLU A 93 -10.08 -10.14 -3.01
CA GLU A 93 -9.78 -10.89 -1.78
C GLU A 93 -8.79 -12.03 -2.03
N VAL A 94 -8.93 -12.75 -3.14
CA VAL A 94 -7.99 -13.83 -3.53
C VAL A 94 -6.59 -13.27 -3.79
N LEU A 95 -6.50 -12.18 -4.56
CA LEU A 95 -5.21 -11.51 -4.84
C LEU A 95 -4.56 -11.00 -3.56
N GLN A 96 -5.34 -10.44 -2.64
CA GLN A 96 -4.84 -9.95 -1.36
C GLN A 96 -4.25 -11.08 -0.51
N LYS A 97 -4.91 -12.25 -0.44
CA LYS A 97 -4.38 -13.44 0.22
C LYS A 97 -3.11 -13.97 -0.43
N GLN A 98 -3.02 -13.93 -1.76
CA GLN A 98 -1.81 -14.33 -2.49
C GLN A 98 -0.63 -13.41 -2.17
N ILE A 99 -0.84 -12.10 -2.14
CA ILE A 99 0.17 -11.11 -1.77
C ILE A 99 0.67 -11.36 -0.34
N GLU A 100 -0.25 -11.59 0.60
CA GLU A 100 0.10 -11.89 1.98
C GLU A 100 0.91 -13.20 2.10
N GLY A 101 0.51 -14.24 1.36
CA GLY A 101 1.24 -15.50 1.29
C GLY A 101 2.66 -15.33 0.75
N LEU A 102 2.84 -14.58 -0.33
CA LEU A 102 4.14 -14.28 -0.93
C LEU A 102 5.03 -13.47 0.02
N ASN A 103 4.48 -12.45 0.68
CA ASN A 103 5.22 -11.65 1.67
C ASN A 103 5.73 -12.51 2.83
N ASN A 104 4.90 -13.43 3.32
CA ASN A 104 5.30 -14.36 4.37
C ASN A 104 6.43 -15.31 3.93
N GLN A 105 6.40 -15.77 2.68
CA GLN A 105 7.49 -16.58 2.11
C GLN A 105 8.78 -15.75 1.98
N LEU A 106 8.66 -14.51 1.51
CA LEU A 106 9.79 -13.60 1.34
C LEU A 106 10.51 -13.36 2.67
N ILE A 107 9.75 -13.09 3.75
CA ILE A 107 10.30 -12.93 5.11
C ILE A 107 11.02 -14.21 5.57
N LYS A 108 10.46 -15.39 5.30
CA LYS A 108 11.11 -16.66 5.66
C LYS A 108 12.44 -16.85 4.92
N TYR A 109 12.48 -16.55 3.62
CA TYR A 109 13.71 -16.66 2.84
C TYR A 109 14.76 -15.63 3.25
N GLN A 110 14.38 -14.38 3.55
CA GLN A 110 15.30 -13.37 4.07
C GLN A 110 15.96 -13.81 5.38
N LYS A 111 15.18 -14.35 6.32
CA LYS A 111 15.73 -14.90 7.58
C LYS A 111 16.70 -16.05 7.32
N ARG A 112 16.39 -16.93 6.37
CA ARG A 112 17.26 -18.04 5.99
C ARG A 112 18.57 -17.55 5.37
N ILE A 113 18.51 -16.57 4.48
CA ILE A 113 19.69 -15.95 3.86
C ILE A 113 20.59 -15.34 4.94
N SER A 114 20.03 -14.51 5.82
CA SER A 114 20.80 -13.87 6.90
C SER A 114 21.48 -14.89 7.82
N LYS A 115 20.81 -16.02 8.13
CA LYS A 115 21.43 -17.10 8.90
C LYS A 115 22.59 -17.75 8.15
N LEU A 116 22.40 -18.07 6.86
CA LEU A 116 23.44 -18.69 6.04
C LEU A 116 24.65 -17.76 5.84
N GLU A 117 24.43 -16.45 5.73
CA GLU A 117 25.50 -15.46 5.66
C GLU A 117 26.33 -15.41 6.95
N ALA A 118 25.66 -15.47 8.11
CA ALA A 118 26.33 -15.54 9.41
C ALA A 118 27.13 -16.84 9.58
N ASP A 119 26.55 -17.98 9.21
CA ASP A 119 27.22 -19.29 9.25
C ASP A 119 28.46 -19.29 8.33
N LEU A 120 28.35 -18.66 7.15
CA LEU A 120 29.45 -18.54 6.19
C LEU A 120 30.60 -17.66 6.73
N ASP A 121 30.28 -16.53 7.36
CA ASP A 121 31.29 -15.65 7.97
C ASP A 121 32.05 -16.36 9.10
N LEU A 122 31.32 -17.12 9.93
CA LEU A 122 31.91 -17.92 11.00
C LEU A 122 32.86 -18.99 10.45
N GLU A 123 32.48 -19.69 9.38
CA GLU A 123 33.32 -20.74 8.79
C GLU A 123 34.56 -20.16 8.09
N LYS A 124 34.45 -18.96 7.49
CA LYS A 124 35.62 -18.23 6.97
C LYS A 124 36.64 -17.92 8.07
N LYS A 125 36.18 -17.37 9.19
CA LYS A 125 37.04 -17.08 10.36
C LYS A 125 37.69 -18.35 10.92
N ARG A 126 36.93 -19.45 11.03
CA ARG A 126 37.46 -20.75 11.45
C ARG A 126 38.53 -21.27 10.51
N ARG A 127 38.34 -21.10 9.20
CA ARG A 127 39.32 -21.51 8.19
C ARG A 127 40.61 -20.71 8.33
N GLU A 128 40.54 -19.40 8.50
CA GLU A 128 41.72 -18.54 8.70
C GLU A 128 42.54 -18.99 9.91
N VAL A 129 41.89 -19.25 11.06
CA VAL A 129 42.57 -19.77 12.26
C VAL A 129 43.24 -21.11 12.00
N LYS A 130 42.54 -22.06 11.37
CA LYS A 130 43.08 -23.38 11.03
C LYS A 130 44.28 -23.30 10.08
N GLU A 131 44.28 -22.34 9.16
CA GLU A 131 45.38 -22.14 8.22
C GLU A 131 46.65 -21.69 8.95
N VAL A 132 46.51 -20.74 9.89
CA VAL A 132 47.61 -20.31 10.77
C VAL A 132 48.12 -21.46 11.63
N GLU A 133 47.24 -22.19 12.31
CA GLU A 133 47.62 -23.35 13.14
C GLU A 133 48.35 -24.44 12.34
N LEU A 134 47.91 -24.67 11.11
CA LEU A 134 48.54 -25.64 10.21
C LEU A 134 49.97 -25.21 9.86
N ASP A 135 50.17 -23.93 9.54
CA ASP A 135 51.49 -23.42 9.16
C ASP A 135 52.46 -23.39 10.35
N GLU A 136 51.99 -23.01 11.55
CA GLU A 136 52.78 -23.14 12.78
C GLU A 136 53.17 -24.59 13.07
N SER A 137 52.24 -25.53 12.85
CA SER A 137 52.49 -26.96 13.06
C SER A 137 53.53 -27.49 12.06
N LYS A 138 53.45 -27.10 10.79
CA LYS A 138 54.47 -27.41 9.78
C LYS A 138 55.84 -26.88 10.20
N GLU A 139 55.92 -25.63 10.67
CA GLU A 139 57.19 -25.03 11.09
C GLU A 139 57.80 -25.77 12.29
N LYS A 140 56.99 -26.10 13.30
CA LYS A 140 57.42 -26.91 14.47
C LYS A 140 57.92 -28.28 14.04
N ASN A 141 57.19 -28.96 13.14
CA ASN A 141 57.58 -30.26 12.62
C ASN A 141 58.88 -30.19 11.80
N MET A 142 59.09 -29.15 11.00
CA MET A 142 60.36 -28.96 10.28
C MET A 142 61.54 -28.77 11.24
N LYS A 143 61.37 -27.98 12.30
CA LYS A 143 62.40 -27.79 13.34
C LYS A 143 62.73 -29.11 14.05
N LEU A 144 61.70 -29.87 14.42
CA LEU A 144 61.88 -31.19 15.04
C LEU A 144 62.60 -32.17 14.10
N LEU A 145 62.22 -32.21 12.82
CA LEU A 145 62.88 -33.05 11.82
C LEU A 145 64.37 -32.71 11.68
N ALA A 146 64.71 -31.41 11.60
CA ALA A 146 66.09 -30.97 11.52
C ALA A 146 66.90 -31.38 12.77
N GLU A 147 66.29 -31.28 13.96
CA GLU A 147 66.94 -31.70 15.21
C GLU A 147 67.14 -33.21 15.27
N CYS A 148 66.16 -34.01 14.84
CA CYS A 148 66.29 -35.46 14.73
C CYS A 148 67.44 -35.84 13.78
N GLN A 149 67.51 -35.21 12.60
CA GLN A 149 68.61 -35.43 11.64
C GLN A 149 69.98 -35.04 12.22
N ARG A 150 70.04 -33.94 12.97
CA ARG A 150 71.27 -33.52 13.67
C ARG A 150 71.74 -34.57 14.68
N LEU A 151 70.82 -35.09 15.49
CA LEU A 151 71.11 -36.12 16.48
C LEU A 151 71.51 -37.45 15.82
N GLU A 152 70.82 -37.85 14.76
CA GLU A 152 71.14 -39.04 13.96
C GLU A 152 72.57 -38.96 13.41
N ASN A 153 72.96 -37.82 12.82
CA ASN A 153 74.32 -37.60 12.33
C ASN A 153 75.37 -37.68 13.45
N ILE A 154 75.09 -37.14 14.64
CA ILE A 154 76.02 -37.22 15.78
C ILE A 154 76.21 -38.67 16.22
N ILE A 155 75.13 -39.46 16.28
CA ILE A 155 75.18 -40.88 16.62
C ILE A 155 75.99 -41.63 15.56
N HIS A 156 75.72 -41.38 14.27
CA HIS A 156 76.40 -42.06 13.16
C HIS A 156 77.90 -41.73 13.09
N VAL A 157 78.33 -40.54 13.50
CA VAL A 157 79.76 -40.16 13.55
C VAL A 157 80.48 -40.74 14.77
N ARG A 158 79.75 -41.12 15.82
CA ARG A 158 80.30 -41.68 17.08
C ARG A 158 80.31 -43.21 17.12
N SER A 159 79.55 -43.88 16.25
CA SER A 159 79.65 -45.32 15.97
C SER A 159 80.76 -45.62 14.99
#